data_AF-A0A2V8HZT3-F1
#
_entry.id   AF-A0A2V8HZT3-F1
#
_cell.length_a   1.000
_cell.length_b   1.000
_cell.length_c   1.000
_cell.angle_alpha   90.00
_cell.angle_beta   90.00
_cell.angle_gamma   90.00
#
_symmetry.space_group_name_H-M   'P 1'
#
loop_
_entity.id
_entity.type
_entity.pdbx_description
1 polymer ?
#
loop_
_entity_poly.entity_id
_entity_poly.type
_entity_poly.pdbx_seq_one_letter_code
_entity_poly.pdbx_strand_id
1 'polypeptide(L)'
;QMMDFKSGMRIDIARMNGIAKEMSDQEIDEATMWFASLKPRSNQRVVEQDTVPKTIVAQGRMRFADPKGGTEPIGSRIITVPEDVNVARMRDPNTKFVSYAPPGTLARGKELVETGGADKKTAACGTCHGPGLNGLASIGKTGIAAPRIAGQHPIYLARELYLFKDGSRNGMTSKLMAPVVRNLDDADILAICAYLATMDPATGAK
;
A
#
# COMPACT_ATOMS: atom_id res chain seq x y z
N GLN A 1 -3.03 9.60 11.84
CA GLN A 1 -2.70 9.89 10.43
C GLN A 1 -3.04 11.30 10.00
N MET A 2 -4.31 11.76 10.10
CA MET A 2 -4.68 13.12 9.71
C MET A 2 -3.90 14.19 10.48
N MET A 3 -3.66 13.97 11.77
CA MET A 3 -2.80 14.83 12.59
C MET A 3 -1.33 14.90 12.10
N ASP A 4 -0.79 13.81 11.52
CA ASP A 4 0.56 13.83 10.94
C ASP A 4 0.59 14.70 9.67
N PHE A 5 -0.48 14.66 8.86
CA PHE A 5 -0.61 15.54 7.70
C PHE A 5 -0.82 17.00 8.11
N LYS A 6 -1.66 17.25 9.13
CA LYS A 6 -1.92 18.59 9.67
C LYS A 6 -0.66 19.26 10.20
N SER A 7 0.16 18.51 10.95
CA SER A 7 1.44 18.95 11.51
C SER A 7 2.60 19.02 10.50
N GLY A 8 2.46 18.40 9.32
CA GLY A 8 3.54 18.28 8.34
C GLY A 8 4.54 17.15 8.60
N MET A 9 4.34 16.34 9.65
CA MET A 9 5.15 15.13 9.91
C MET A 9 4.93 14.03 8.86
N ARG A 10 3.86 14.13 8.08
CA ARG A 10 3.65 13.34 6.86
C ARG A 10 3.37 14.29 5.71
N ILE A 11 4.14 14.16 4.64
CA ILE A 11 4.04 15.03 3.47
C ILE A 11 3.38 14.28 2.31
N ASP A 12 2.28 14.84 1.84
CA ASP A 12 1.63 14.58 0.59
C ASP A 12 1.48 15.91 -0.16
N ILE A 13 2.33 16.09 -1.18
CA ILE A 13 2.40 17.30 -2.00
C ILE A 13 1.12 17.57 -2.82
N ALA A 14 0.19 16.62 -2.85
CA ALA A 14 -0.97 16.69 -3.74
C ALA A 14 -2.20 17.26 -3.05
N ARG A 15 -2.61 16.68 -1.91
CA ARG A 15 -3.95 16.93 -1.34
C ARG A 15 -4.01 16.83 0.18
N MET A 16 -3.40 15.81 0.78
CA MET A 16 -3.74 15.44 2.16
C MET A 16 -3.32 16.47 3.19
N ASN A 17 -2.17 17.14 3.02
CA ASN A 17 -1.78 18.23 3.93
C ASN A 17 -2.72 19.44 3.83
N GLY A 18 -3.20 19.78 2.63
CA GLY A 18 -4.16 20.86 2.44
C GLY A 18 -5.48 20.54 3.13
N ILE A 19 -6.05 19.36 2.85
CA ILE A 19 -7.29 18.89 3.48
C ILE A 19 -7.14 18.88 5.01
N ALA A 20 -6.07 18.29 5.53
CA ALA A 20 -5.89 18.15 6.98
C ALA A 20 -5.70 19.49 7.72
N LYS A 21 -5.16 20.52 7.04
CA LYS A 21 -4.99 21.86 7.63
C LYS A 21 -6.32 22.60 7.78
N GLU A 22 -7.24 22.41 6.83
CA GLU A 22 -8.55 23.06 6.85
C GLU A 22 -9.55 22.37 7.79
N MET A 23 -9.35 21.09 8.10
CA MET A 23 -10.23 20.34 9.01
C MET A 23 -9.99 20.69 10.48
N SER A 24 -11.07 20.90 11.22
CA SER A 24 -11.09 20.91 12.68
C SER A 24 -10.77 19.52 13.25
N ASP A 25 -10.37 19.47 14.53
CA ASP A 25 -10.06 18.21 15.20
C ASP A 25 -11.32 17.34 15.35
N GLN A 26 -12.49 17.96 15.56
CA GLN A 26 -13.78 17.26 15.59
C GLN A 26 -14.11 16.61 14.24
N GLU A 27 -13.94 17.32 13.11
CA GLU A 27 -14.17 16.75 11.78
C GLU A 27 -13.21 15.60 11.46
N ILE A 28 -11.96 15.68 11.94
CA ILE A 28 -11.00 14.60 11.83
C ILE A 28 -11.49 13.37 12.59
N ASP A 29 -11.97 13.54 13.82
CA ASP A 29 -12.47 12.44 14.65
C ASP A 29 -13.73 11.80 14.04
N GLU A 30 -14.69 12.62 13.60
CA GLU A 30 -15.90 12.15 12.91
C GLU A 30 -15.57 11.36 11.63
N ALA A 31 -14.68 11.90 10.79
CA ALA A 31 -14.23 11.21 9.59
C ALA A 31 -13.51 9.89 9.94
N THR A 32 -12.69 9.87 10.98
CA THR A 32 -12.02 8.66 11.47
C THR A 32 -13.04 7.60 11.88
N MET A 33 -14.07 7.96 12.66
CA MET A 33 -15.12 7.02 13.07
C MET A 33 -15.89 6.48 11.86
N TRP A 34 -16.23 7.34 10.90
CA TRP A 34 -16.92 6.94 9.69
C TRP A 34 -16.10 5.92 8.88
N PHE A 35 -14.85 6.23 8.54
CA PHE A 35 -14.00 5.32 7.74
C PHE A 35 -13.66 4.03 8.48
N ALA A 36 -13.53 4.07 9.81
CA ALA A 36 -13.34 2.87 10.63
C ALA A 36 -14.56 1.94 10.63
N SER A 37 -15.77 2.48 10.45
CA SER A 37 -17.01 1.69 10.37
C SER A 37 -17.19 0.96 9.04
N LEU A 38 -16.46 1.36 7.98
CA LEU A 38 -16.62 0.77 6.65
C LEU A 38 -16.04 -0.64 6.60
N LYS A 39 -16.76 -1.56 5.95
CA LYS A 39 -16.24 -2.90 5.67
C LYS A 39 -15.05 -2.80 4.71
N PRO A 40 -13.85 -3.30 5.10
CA PRO A 40 -12.72 -3.33 4.20
C PRO A 40 -13.02 -4.13 2.94
N ARG A 41 -12.55 -3.63 1.80
CA ARG A 41 -12.69 -4.29 0.51
C ARG A 41 -11.42 -4.13 -0.30
N SER A 42 -11.12 -5.13 -1.12
CA SER A 42 -10.04 -5.09 -2.10
C SER A 42 -10.64 -5.06 -3.49
N ASN A 43 -10.21 -4.10 -4.31
CA ASN A 43 -10.61 -3.96 -5.70
C ASN A 43 -9.46 -4.27 -6.66
N GLN A 44 -8.51 -5.09 -6.23
CA GLN A 44 -7.33 -5.40 -7.02
C GLN A 44 -7.04 -6.90 -7.02
N ARG A 45 -6.45 -7.36 -8.12
CA ARG A 45 -5.79 -8.66 -8.19
C ARG A 45 -4.36 -8.47 -8.67
N VAL A 46 -3.48 -9.38 -8.24
CA VAL A 46 -2.08 -9.38 -8.67
C VAL A 46 -1.86 -10.52 -9.63
N VAL A 47 -1.08 -10.27 -10.68
CA VAL A 47 -0.73 -11.29 -11.67
C VAL A 47 0.77 -11.23 -11.96
N GLU A 48 1.42 -12.37 -11.86
CA GLU A 48 2.83 -12.52 -12.16
C GLU A 48 3.04 -12.83 -13.65
N GLN A 49 3.76 -11.96 -14.36
CA GLN A 49 3.99 -12.09 -15.82
C GLN A 49 5.30 -11.40 -16.22
N ASP A 50 6.02 -11.97 -17.19
CA ASP A 50 7.27 -11.37 -17.70
C ASP A 50 7.05 -10.17 -18.63
N THR A 51 5.88 -10.10 -19.26
CA THR A 51 5.50 -9.01 -20.15
C THR A 51 4.13 -8.48 -19.78
N VAL A 52 3.93 -7.19 -19.99
CA VAL A 52 2.72 -6.45 -19.62
C VAL A 52 2.29 -5.52 -20.73
N PRO A 53 1.02 -5.09 -20.77
CA PRO A 53 0.59 -4.07 -21.71
C PRO A 53 1.46 -2.82 -21.58
N LYS A 54 1.81 -2.20 -22.71
CA LYS A 54 2.35 -0.84 -22.68
C LYS A 54 1.34 0.07 -22.02
N THR A 55 1.83 1.04 -21.25
CA THR A 55 0.96 1.93 -20.48
C THR A 55 1.30 3.40 -20.63
N ILE A 56 0.27 4.23 -20.47
CA ILE A 56 0.38 5.68 -20.41
C ILE A 56 -0.13 6.18 -19.06
N VAL A 57 0.42 7.28 -18.58
CA VAL A 57 -0.11 7.99 -17.40
C VAL A 57 -1.06 9.07 -17.90
N ALA A 58 -2.36 8.92 -17.61
CA ALA A 58 -3.36 9.89 -18.03
C ALA A 58 -3.59 10.97 -16.96
N GLN A 59 -4.52 11.88 -17.25
CA GLN A 59 -4.95 12.91 -16.30
C GLN A 59 -5.38 12.28 -14.96
N GLY A 60 -4.94 12.90 -13.86
CA GLY A 60 -5.17 12.36 -12.51
C GLY A 60 -4.12 11.37 -12.03
N ARG A 61 -3.02 11.18 -12.76
CA ARG A 61 -1.87 10.30 -12.40
C ARG A 61 -2.23 8.82 -12.32
N MET A 62 -3.34 8.42 -12.92
CA MET A 62 -3.71 7.01 -13.07
C MET A 62 -3.07 6.46 -14.35
N ARG A 63 -2.59 5.22 -14.26
CA ARG A 63 -1.97 4.51 -15.38
C ARG A 63 -3.01 3.65 -16.11
N PHE A 64 -3.00 3.72 -17.43
CA PHE A 64 -3.91 2.99 -18.32
C PHE A 64 -3.10 2.22 -19.36
N ALA A 65 -3.66 1.14 -19.89
CA ALA A 65 -3.13 0.50 -21.09
C ALA A 65 -3.09 1.52 -22.24
N ASP A 66 -2.00 1.50 -23.01
CA ASP A 66 -1.85 2.35 -24.19
C ASP A 66 -2.92 1.95 -25.23
N PRO A 67 -3.77 2.89 -25.71
CA PRO A 67 -4.74 2.61 -26.76
C PRO A 67 -4.12 2.07 -28.06
N LYS A 68 -2.82 2.34 -28.31
CA LYS A 68 -2.07 1.78 -29.43
C LYS A 68 -1.73 0.30 -29.25
N GLY A 69 -1.93 -0.24 -28.05
CA GLY A 69 -1.63 -1.62 -27.70
C GLY A 69 -0.13 -1.94 -27.62
N GLY A 70 0.16 -3.24 -27.64
CA GLY A 70 1.51 -3.78 -27.50
C GLY A 70 1.89 -4.10 -26.06
N THR A 71 3.03 -4.79 -25.91
CA THR A 71 3.57 -5.21 -24.62
C THR A 71 4.98 -4.69 -24.41
N GLU A 72 5.41 -4.67 -23.15
CA GLU A 72 6.77 -4.37 -22.71
C GLU A 72 7.20 -5.37 -21.62
N PRO A 73 8.50 -5.69 -21.48
CA PRO A 73 8.99 -6.50 -20.37
C PRO A 73 8.69 -5.84 -19.01
N ILE A 74 8.20 -6.57 -18.02
CA ILE A 74 7.85 -5.99 -16.71
C ILE A 74 9.08 -5.41 -15.99
N GLY A 75 10.26 -6.05 -16.11
CA GLY A 75 11.44 -5.69 -15.33
C GLY A 75 11.16 -5.71 -13.82
N SER A 76 11.84 -4.87 -13.02
CA SER A 76 11.60 -4.80 -11.58
C SER A 76 10.50 -3.78 -11.23
N ARG A 77 9.28 -3.97 -11.72
CA ARG A 77 8.17 -3.01 -11.57
C ARG A 77 6.87 -3.67 -11.15
N ILE A 78 6.04 -2.93 -10.40
CA ILE A 78 4.60 -3.20 -10.31
C ILE A 78 3.87 -2.22 -11.22
N ILE A 79 3.09 -2.74 -12.15
CA ILE A 79 2.26 -1.94 -13.07
C ILE A 79 0.80 -2.18 -12.75
N THR A 80 0.13 -1.17 -12.22
CA THR A 80 -1.32 -1.24 -11.95
C THR A 80 -2.10 -0.52 -13.05
N VAL A 81 -3.07 -1.21 -13.63
CA VAL A 81 -4.02 -0.67 -14.62
C VAL A 81 -5.44 -1.06 -14.25
N PRO A 82 -6.45 -0.25 -14.59
CA PRO A 82 -7.84 -0.66 -14.42
C PRO A 82 -8.20 -1.79 -15.39
N GLU A 83 -9.09 -2.69 -14.96
CA GLU A 83 -9.68 -3.72 -15.82
C GLU A 83 -10.64 -3.12 -16.86
N ASP A 84 -11.37 -2.08 -16.45
CA ASP A 84 -12.26 -1.31 -17.33
C ASP A 84 -11.87 0.17 -17.29
N VAL A 85 -11.42 0.67 -18.43
CA VAL A 85 -10.97 2.06 -18.59
C VAL A 85 -12.14 3.06 -18.45
N ASN A 86 -13.34 2.71 -18.90
CA ASN A 86 -14.49 3.61 -18.84
C ASN A 86 -14.97 3.76 -17.40
N VAL A 87 -15.08 2.66 -16.66
CA VAL A 87 -15.43 2.66 -15.24
C VAL A 87 -14.40 3.47 -14.42
N ALA A 88 -13.11 3.26 -14.70
CA ALA A 88 -12.04 4.01 -14.06
C ALA A 88 -12.09 5.52 -14.36
N ARG A 89 -12.41 5.91 -15.61
CA ARG A 89 -12.55 7.32 -16.02
C ARG A 89 -13.72 8.02 -15.33
N MET A 90 -14.79 7.29 -15.03
CA MET A 90 -15.92 7.78 -14.23
C MET A 90 -15.58 7.95 -12.74
N ARG A 91 -14.38 7.53 -12.31
CA ARG A 91 -13.96 7.50 -10.90
C ARG A 91 -14.91 6.68 -10.03
N ASP A 92 -15.42 5.59 -10.58
CA ASP A 92 -16.29 4.69 -9.83
C ASP A 92 -15.50 4.08 -8.65
N PRO A 93 -16.00 4.17 -7.41
CA PRO A 93 -15.33 3.59 -6.25
C PRO A 93 -15.25 2.06 -6.29
N ASN A 94 -15.92 1.39 -7.23
CA ASN A 94 -15.90 -0.06 -7.45
C ASN A 94 -14.94 -0.49 -8.56
N THR A 95 -14.24 0.45 -9.20
CA THR A 95 -13.25 0.17 -10.25
C THR A 95 -12.30 -0.94 -9.81
N LYS A 96 -12.17 -1.98 -10.63
CA LYS A 96 -11.23 -3.09 -10.42
C LYS A 96 -9.92 -2.84 -11.13
N PHE A 97 -8.82 -3.28 -10.51
CA PHE A 97 -7.47 -3.08 -11.00
C PHE A 97 -6.69 -4.40 -11.09
N VAL A 98 -5.90 -4.53 -12.13
CA VAL A 98 -4.86 -5.56 -12.23
C VAL A 98 -3.53 -4.92 -11.88
N SER A 99 -2.82 -5.50 -10.93
CA SER A 99 -1.43 -5.15 -10.64
C SER A 99 -0.52 -6.25 -11.15
N TYR A 100 0.23 -5.96 -12.20
CA TYR A 100 1.22 -6.88 -12.73
C TYR A 100 2.51 -6.81 -11.92
N ALA A 101 3.12 -7.96 -11.66
CA ALA A 101 4.39 -8.10 -10.97
C ALA A 101 5.29 -9.12 -11.68
N PRO A 102 6.61 -9.12 -11.44
CA PRO A 102 7.51 -10.13 -11.99
C PRO A 102 7.24 -11.53 -11.43
N PRO A 103 7.51 -12.60 -12.17
CA PRO A 103 7.42 -13.96 -11.63
C PRO A 103 8.25 -14.18 -10.37
N GLY A 104 7.70 -14.90 -9.39
CA GLY A 104 8.35 -15.21 -8.10
C GLY A 104 8.24 -14.10 -7.04
N THR A 105 7.69 -12.94 -7.39
CA THR A 105 7.48 -11.80 -6.50
C THR A 105 6.54 -12.15 -5.34
N LEU A 106 5.47 -12.90 -5.59
CA LEU A 106 4.50 -13.30 -4.57
C LEU A 106 5.11 -14.28 -3.56
N ALA A 107 5.91 -15.24 -4.04
CA ALA A 107 6.60 -16.20 -3.17
C ALA A 107 7.59 -15.50 -2.24
N ARG A 108 8.42 -14.60 -2.79
CA ARG A 108 9.35 -13.77 -1.99
C ARG A 108 8.61 -12.86 -1.01
N GLY A 109 7.50 -12.26 -1.45
CA GLY A 109 6.69 -11.37 -0.64
C GLY A 109 6.09 -12.08 0.57
N LYS A 110 5.56 -13.30 0.35
CA LYS A 110 5.04 -14.16 1.42
C LYS A 110 6.13 -14.47 2.44
N GLU A 111 7.31 -14.90 1.99
CA GLU A 111 8.44 -15.23 2.85
C GLU A 111 8.81 -14.04 3.76
N LEU A 112 9.01 -12.85 3.18
CA LEU A 112 9.35 -11.63 3.91
C LEU A 112 8.27 -11.23 4.90
N VAL A 113 7.00 -11.28 4.49
CA VAL A 113 5.87 -10.84 5.33
C VAL A 113 5.64 -11.78 6.50
N GLU A 114 5.72 -13.09 6.30
CA GLU A 114 5.44 -14.09 7.32
C GLU A 114 6.61 -14.29 8.29
N THR A 115 7.85 -14.19 7.80
CA THR A 115 9.03 -14.61 8.59
C THR A 115 10.10 -13.55 8.75
N GLY A 116 10.08 -12.48 7.94
CA GLY A 116 11.18 -11.52 7.84
C GLY A 116 12.24 -11.88 6.80
N GLY A 117 12.06 -13.00 6.09
CA GLY A 117 13.03 -13.55 5.13
C GLY A 117 14.10 -14.39 5.83
N ALA A 118 14.67 -15.38 5.11
CA ALA A 118 15.76 -16.22 5.64
C ALA A 118 16.99 -15.41 6.10
N ASP A 119 17.24 -14.28 5.44
CA ASP A 119 18.30 -13.31 5.72
C ASP A 119 17.94 -12.29 6.83
N LYS A 120 16.72 -12.35 7.37
CA LYS A 120 16.19 -11.45 8.41
C LYS A 120 16.34 -9.98 8.05
N LYS A 121 16.14 -9.62 6.78
CA LYS A 121 16.18 -8.23 6.32
C LYS A 121 15.11 -7.37 7.01
N THR A 122 14.00 -7.96 7.42
CA THR A 122 12.90 -7.30 8.14
C THR A 122 12.38 -8.15 9.29
N ALA A 123 11.53 -7.56 10.14
CA ALA A 123 10.70 -8.31 11.07
C ALA A 123 9.47 -8.90 10.35
N ALA A 124 8.95 -10.03 10.85
CA ALA A 124 7.67 -10.56 10.42
C ALA A 124 6.56 -9.51 10.64
N CYS A 125 5.79 -9.20 9.60
CA CYS A 125 4.84 -8.10 9.64
C CYS A 125 3.72 -8.33 10.67
N GLY A 126 3.33 -9.60 10.86
CA GLY A 126 2.29 -10.01 11.79
C GLY A 126 2.58 -9.68 13.26
N THR A 127 3.85 -9.50 13.63
CA THR A 127 4.25 -9.13 15.00
C THR A 127 3.64 -7.79 15.43
N CYS A 128 3.51 -6.84 14.51
CA CYS A 128 2.94 -5.52 14.80
C CYS A 128 1.57 -5.33 14.13
N HIS A 129 1.34 -5.88 12.95
CA HIS A 129 0.09 -5.70 12.20
C HIS A 129 -1.00 -6.72 12.55
N GLY A 130 -0.73 -7.62 13.50
CA GLY A 130 -1.72 -8.54 14.04
C GLY A 130 -2.03 -9.74 13.14
N PRO A 131 -2.87 -10.67 13.62
CA PRO A 131 -3.31 -11.83 12.86
C PRO A 131 -3.97 -11.42 11.55
N GLY A 132 -3.60 -12.10 10.46
CA GLY A 132 -4.09 -11.77 9.13
C GLY A 132 -3.69 -10.39 8.62
N LEU A 133 -2.82 -9.66 9.32
CA LEU A 133 -2.38 -8.30 9.00
C LEU A 133 -3.53 -7.27 8.94
N ASN A 134 -4.55 -7.49 9.77
CA ASN A 134 -5.75 -6.67 9.88
C ASN A 134 -5.61 -5.44 10.80
N GLY A 135 -4.43 -5.23 11.36
CA GLY A 135 -4.13 -4.14 12.27
C GLY A 135 -4.29 -4.51 13.74
N LEU A 136 -3.74 -3.67 14.61
CA LEU A 136 -3.87 -3.76 16.07
C LEU A 136 -4.16 -2.38 16.65
N ALA A 137 -5.04 -2.30 17.63
CA ALA A 137 -5.33 -1.04 18.33
C ALA A 137 -4.14 -0.54 19.16
N SER A 138 -3.28 -1.44 19.64
CA SER A 138 -2.05 -1.12 20.34
C SER A 138 -0.99 -2.18 20.06
N ILE A 139 0.20 -1.75 19.65
CA ILE A 139 1.38 -2.61 19.51
C ILE A 139 1.92 -2.85 20.94
N GLY A 140 1.69 -4.05 21.48
CA GLY A 140 2.03 -4.35 22.88
C GLY A 140 1.39 -3.34 23.84
N LYS A 141 2.19 -2.81 24.79
CA LYS A 141 1.76 -1.81 25.79
C LYS A 141 2.08 -0.36 25.38
N THR A 142 2.34 -0.10 24.09
CA THR A 142 2.77 1.23 23.64
C THR A 142 1.64 2.24 23.49
N GLY A 143 0.38 1.77 23.36
CA GLY A 143 -0.75 2.63 23.00
C GLY A 143 -0.72 3.11 21.54
N ILE A 144 0.22 2.62 20.72
CA ILE A 144 0.34 2.99 19.31
C ILE A 144 -0.36 1.94 18.46
N ALA A 145 -1.34 2.37 17.66
CA ALA A 145 -2.04 1.48 16.74
C ALA A 145 -1.19 1.12 15.50
N ALA A 146 -1.29 -0.13 15.06
CA ALA A 146 -0.79 -0.59 13.77
C ALA A 146 -1.94 -0.70 12.76
N PRO A 147 -1.81 -0.13 11.55
CA PRO A 147 -2.88 -0.18 10.57
C PRO A 147 -3.02 -1.56 9.93
N ARG A 148 -4.20 -1.84 9.36
CA ARG A 148 -4.37 -2.93 8.38
C ARG A 148 -3.46 -2.71 7.18
N ILE A 149 -2.77 -3.76 6.76
CA ILE A 149 -1.98 -3.79 5.52
C ILE A 149 -2.43 -4.86 4.52
N ALA A 150 -3.17 -5.88 4.98
CA ALA A 150 -3.78 -6.89 4.12
C ALA A 150 -4.71 -6.26 3.08
N GLY A 151 -4.55 -6.55 1.79
CA GLY A 151 -5.42 -6.07 0.71
C GLY A 151 -5.28 -4.58 0.41
N GLN A 152 -4.21 -3.92 0.88
CA GLN A 152 -3.93 -2.52 0.55
C GLN A 152 -3.30 -2.38 -0.83
N HIS A 153 -3.48 -1.23 -1.48
CA HIS A 153 -3.00 -0.98 -2.83
C HIS A 153 -1.46 -1.06 -2.92
N PRO A 154 -0.89 -1.84 -3.87
CA PRO A 154 0.55 -2.09 -3.88
C PRO A 154 1.35 -0.81 -4.13
N ILE A 155 0.84 0.10 -4.97
CA ILE A 155 1.49 1.40 -5.20
C ILE A 155 1.45 2.29 -3.94
N TYR A 156 0.39 2.21 -3.13
CA TYR A 156 0.33 2.92 -1.86
C TYR A 156 1.33 2.33 -0.87
N LEU A 157 1.35 1.00 -0.74
CA LEU A 157 2.30 0.30 0.12
C LEU A 157 3.75 0.63 -0.26
N ALA A 158 4.09 0.57 -1.55
CA ALA A 158 5.42 0.89 -2.02
C ALA A 158 5.81 2.32 -1.66
N ARG A 159 4.92 3.29 -1.92
CA ARG A 159 5.12 4.69 -1.52
C ARG A 159 5.39 4.81 -0.03
N GLU A 160 4.58 4.19 0.82
CA GLU A 160 4.76 4.30 2.27
C GLU A 160 6.06 3.64 2.75
N LEU A 161 6.43 2.47 2.21
CA LEU A 161 7.68 1.81 2.56
C LEU A 161 8.91 2.63 2.16
N TYR A 162 8.91 3.24 0.96
CA TYR A 162 9.97 4.16 0.54
C TYR A 162 10.03 5.40 1.43
N LEU A 163 8.88 6.03 1.74
CA LEU A 163 8.84 7.21 2.61
C LEU A 163 9.32 6.94 4.04
N PHE A 164 9.13 5.71 4.54
CA PHE A 164 9.73 5.29 5.81
C PHE A 164 11.24 5.04 5.68
N LYS A 165 11.68 4.49 4.54
CA LYS A 165 13.09 4.16 4.30
C LYS A 165 13.95 5.40 4.09
N ASP A 166 13.43 6.41 3.39
CA ASP A 166 14.11 7.69 3.14
C ASP A 166 13.90 8.73 4.25
N GLY A 167 12.98 8.47 5.19
CA GLY A 167 12.68 9.33 6.34
C GLY A 167 11.73 10.51 6.04
N SER A 168 11.21 10.62 4.82
CA SER A 168 10.25 11.67 4.43
C SER A 168 8.90 11.56 5.15
N ARG A 169 8.56 10.36 5.65
CA ARG A 169 7.48 10.17 6.62
C ARG A 169 8.08 10.01 8.01
N ASN A 170 7.84 10.98 8.89
CA ASN A 170 8.54 11.10 10.19
C ASN A 170 7.62 11.21 11.42
N GLY A 171 6.31 10.96 11.26
CA GLY A 171 5.36 10.86 12.37
C GLY A 171 5.64 9.71 13.35
N MET A 172 4.84 9.59 14.41
CA MET A 172 5.09 8.66 15.53
C MET A 172 5.29 7.19 15.11
N THR A 173 4.47 6.68 14.18
CA THR A 173 4.58 5.30 13.67
C THR A 173 5.82 5.06 12.81
N SER A 174 6.43 6.13 12.27
CA SER A 174 7.60 6.04 11.39
C SER A 174 8.83 5.54 12.14
N LYS A 175 8.97 5.89 13.42
CA LYS A 175 10.07 5.41 14.27
C LYS A 175 10.05 3.89 14.45
N LEU A 176 8.87 3.28 14.40
CA LEU A 176 8.69 1.83 14.47
C LEU A 176 8.97 1.16 13.12
N MET A 177 8.60 1.81 12.00
CA MET A 177 8.78 1.26 10.66
C MET A 177 10.20 1.45 10.10
N ALA A 178 10.94 2.49 10.50
CA ALA A 178 12.30 2.74 10.03
C ALA A 178 13.23 1.51 10.13
N PRO A 179 13.35 0.80 11.28
CA PRO A 179 14.19 -0.40 11.34
C PRO A 179 13.66 -1.57 10.51
N VAL A 180 12.35 -1.62 10.24
CA VAL A 180 11.70 -2.68 9.45
C VAL A 180 12.09 -2.56 7.98
N VAL A 181 12.17 -1.33 7.45
CA VAL A 181 12.40 -1.10 6.01
C VAL A 181 13.87 -0.85 5.65
N ARG A 182 14.74 -0.58 6.62
CA ARG A 182 16.10 -0.09 6.34
C ARG A 182 16.93 -1.04 5.47
N ASN A 183 16.82 -2.36 5.68
CA ASN A 183 17.63 -3.36 4.96
C ASN A 183 16.91 -3.95 3.74
N LEU A 184 15.67 -3.57 3.46
CA LEU A 184 14.92 -4.05 2.28
C LEU A 184 15.49 -3.43 1.01
N ASP A 185 15.77 -4.22 -0.01
CA ASP A 185 16.04 -3.67 -1.35
C ASP A 185 14.74 -3.41 -2.13
N ASP A 186 14.86 -2.83 -3.33
CA ASP A 186 13.70 -2.49 -4.16
C ASP A 186 12.88 -3.74 -4.53
N ALA A 187 13.54 -4.88 -4.74
CA ALA A 187 12.88 -6.14 -5.06
C ALA A 187 12.08 -6.67 -3.85
N ASP A 188 12.64 -6.57 -2.64
CA ASP A 188 11.93 -6.93 -1.42
C ASP A 188 10.70 -6.03 -1.18
N ILE A 189 10.83 -4.71 -1.40
CA ILE A 189 9.71 -3.76 -1.27
C ILE A 189 8.60 -4.12 -2.26
N LEU A 190 8.95 -4.36 -3.53
CA LEU A 190 7.99 -4.80 -4.56
C LEU A 190 7.30 -6.11 -4.15
N ALA A 191 8.08 -7.09 -3.68
CA ALA A 191 7.58 -8.38 -3.25
C ALA A 191 6.56 -8.28 -2.11
N ILE A 192 6.89 -7.53 -1.06
CA ILE A 192 5.98 -7.26 0.06
C ILE A 192 4.70 -6.60 -0.43
N CYS A 193 4.81 -5.58 -1.29
CA CYS A 193 3.66 -4.82 -1.79
C CYS A 193 2.73 -5.67 -2.65
N ALA A 194 3.29 -6.49 -3.54
CA ALA A 194 2.53 -7.41 -4.39
C ALA A 194 1.80 -8.46 -3.54
N TYR A 195 2.49 -9.11 -2.60
CA TYR A 195 1.88 -10.13 -1.75
C TYR A 195 0.78 -9.56 -0.83
N LEU A 196 1.03 -8.43 -0.17
CA LEU A 196 0.01 -7.80 0.69
C LEU A 196 -1.25 -7.43 -0.11
N ALA A 197 -1.10 -7.02 -1.38
CA ALA A 197 -2.22 -6.68 -2.24
C ALA A 197 -3.12 -7.88 -2.60
N THR A 198 -2.62 -9.13 -2.54
CA THR A 198 -3.43 -10.33 -2.77
C THR A 198 -4.25 -10.77 -1.57
N MET A 199 -3.95 -10.26 -0.38
CA MET A 199 -4.62 -10.69 0.85
C MET A 199 -6.06 -10.17 0.92
N ASP A 200 -6.95 -10.97 1.51
CA ASP A 200 -8.32 -10.57 1.76
C ASP A 200 -8.37 -9.62 2.98
N PRO A 201 -8.82 -8.37 2.82
CA PRO A 201 -8.86 -7.42 3.93
C PRO A 201 -9.97 -7.71 4.95
N ALA A 202 -10.88 -8.66 4.68
CA ALA A 202 -11.95 -9.07 5.60
C ALA A 202 -11.56 -10.26 6.47
N THR A 203 -10.67 -11.15 6.01
CA THR A 203 -10.31 -12.39 6.73
C THR A 203 -8.81 -12.55 7.00
N GLY A 204 -7.94 -11.71 6.43
CA GLY A 204 -6.49 -11.94 6.43
C GLY A 204 -6.04 -12.97 5.40
N ALA A 205 -4.76 -13.39 5.42
CA ALA A 205 -4.16 -14.31 4.46
C ALA A 205 -5.05 -15.55 4.24
N LYS A 206 -5.27 -15.92 2.97
CA LYS A 206 -5.80 -17.24 2.60
C LYS A 206 -4.67 -18.25 2.53
#